data_AF-A0A094KUL2-F1
#
_entry.id   AF-A0A094KUL2-F1
#
_cell.length_a   1.000
_cell.length_b   1.000
_cell.length_c   1.000
_cell.angle_alpha   90.00
_cell.angle_beta   90.00
_cell.angle_gamma   90.00
#
_symmetry.space_group_name_H-M   'P 1'
#
loop_
_entity.id
_entity.type
_entity.pdbx_description
1 polymer ?
#
loop_
_entity_poly.entity_id
_entity_poly.type
_entity_poly.pdbx_seq_one_letter_code
_entity_poly.pdbx_strand_id
1 'polypeptide(L)'
;MPKLPKLGRELEFQTGKNIIYGTYEGYHVTMYHKLGLLNTFLNPAGNFKKMFIAVELLTEEQTSKLIEFLNQNRKELFIREGNVQDSVLFMMINEDLRSYSVKRYNQTMELLVKYFKTEGIKPEYRCAFCGEEGVNHISIMNDVAFPSHKECEEKA
;
A
#
# COMPACT_ATOMS: atom_id res chain seq x y z
N MET A 1 18.06 -2.55 9.50
CA MET A 1 16.73 -2.12 9.00
C MET A 1 15.66 -2.49 10.04
N PRO A 2 14.74 -1.59 10.46
CA PRO A 2 13.53 -1.95 11.18
C PRO A 2 12.82 -3.03 10.39
N LYS A 3 12.62 -4.16 11.06
CA LYS A 3 11.77 -5.22 10.56
C LYS A 3 10.36 -4.65 10.44
N LEU A 4 9.63 -5.06 9.40
CA LEU A 4 8.27 -4.58 9.12
C LEU A 4 7.35 -4.55 10.37
N PRO A 5 7.40 -5.54 11.29
CA PRO A 5 6.60 -5.48 12.53
C PRO A 5 6.95 -4.32 13.47
N LYS A 6 8.21 -3.86 13.49
CA LYS A 6 8.59 -2.69 14.29
C LYS A 6 7.93 -1.43 13.74
N LEU A 7 7.98 -1.25 12.41
CA LEU A 7 7.31 -0.14 11.74
C LEU A 7 5.80 -0.19 11.97
N GLY A 8 5.19 -1.37 11.87
CA GLY A 8 3.77 -1.56 12.14
C GLY A 8 3.36 -1.09 13.53
N ARG A 9 4.11 -1.47 14.57
CA ARG A 9 3.84 -1.01 15.95
C ARG A 9 3.95 0.51 16.11
N GLU A 10 4.95 1.13 15.48
CA GLU A 10 5.14 2.58 15.57
C GLU A 10 4.07 3.37 14.78
N LEU A 11 3.42 2.73 13.80
CA LEU A 11 2.30 3.27 13.03
C LEU A 11 0.92 2.85 13.60
N GLU A 12 0.89 2.07 14.67
CA GLU A 12 -0.34 1.45 15.21
C GLU A 12 -1.09 0.56 14.20
N PHE A 13 -0.35 -0.02 13.26
CA PHE A 13 -0.88 -0.92 12.24
C PHE A 13 -0.99 -2.35 12.78
N GLN A 14 -1.97 -3.08 12.24
CA GLN A 14 -2.09 -4.52 12.45
C GLN A 14 -0.94 -5.25 11.75
N THR A 15 -0.53 -6.39 12.30
CA THR A 15 0.58 -7.18 11.78
C THR A 15 0.07 -8.55 11.32
N GLY A 16 0.43 -8.92 10.09
CA GLY A 16 0.19 -10.25 9.53
C GLY A 16 1.50 -10.95 9.17
N LYS A 17 1.40 -12.12 8.53
CA LYS A 17 2.58 -12.83 8.03
C LYS A 17 3.22 -12.02 6.89
N ASN A 18 4.44 -11.52 7.09
CA ASN A 18 5.19 -10.69 6.14
C ASN A 18 4.54 -9.33 5.79
N ILE A 19 3.46 -8.93 6.47
CA ILE A 19 2.74 -7.67 6.20
C ILE A 19 2.48 -6.86 7.45
N ILE A 20 2.29 -5.57 7.27
CA ILE A 20 1.58 -4.68 8.20
C ILE A 20 0.48 -3.96 7.42
N TYR A 21 -0.63 -3.66 8.05
CA TYR A 21 -1.74 -2.99 7.39
C TYR A 21 -2.54 -2.12 8.37
N GLY A 22 -3.13 -1.06 7.83
CA GLY A 22 -3.88 -0.10 8.62
C GLY A 22 -4.55 0.93 7.71
N THR A 23 -4.94 2.05 8.31
CA THR A 23 -5.56 3.15 7.57
C THR A 23 -4.74 4.44 7.76
N TYR A 24 -4.71 5.27 6.72
CA TYR A 24 -4.15 6.61 6.79
C TYR A 24 -5.12 7.57 6.09
N GLU A 25 -5.74 8.47 6.85
CA GLU A 25 -6.79 9.38 6.36
C GLU A 25 -7.89 8.68 5.54
N GLY A 26 -8.30 7.48 5.96
CA GLY A 26 -9.32 6.66 5.29
C GLY A 26 -8.80 5.71 4.21
N TYR A 27 -7.58 5.88 3.71
CA TYR A 27 -6.98 4.96 2.74
C TYR A 27 -6.46 3.70 3.43
N HIS A 28 -6.86 2.53 2.94
CA HIS A 28 -6.32 1.26 3.41
C HIS A 28 -4.92 1.05 2.82
N VAL A 29 -3.93 0.90 3.70
CA VAL A 29 -2.53 0.76 3.32
C VAL A 29 -2.02 -0.59 3.81
N THR A 30 -1.38 -1.33 2.93
CA THR A 30 -0.63 -2.55 3.26
C THR A 30 0.83 -2.37 2.89
N MET A 31 1.73 -2.66 3.81
CA MET A 31 3.14 -2.84 3.47
C MET A 31 3.50 -4.32 3.55
N TYR A 32 4.27 -4.79 2.59
CA TYR A 32 4.71 -6.18 2.48
C TYR A 32 6.23 -6.26 2.43
N HIS A 33 6.79 -7.26 3.11
CA HIS A 33 8.20 -7.60 3.01
C HIS A 33 8.44 -9.08 3.31
N LYS A 34 8.77 -9.85 2.28
CA LYS A 34 9.16 -11.26 2.42
C LYS A 34 10.67 -11.42 2.22
N LEU A 35 11.38 -11.59 3.33
CA LEU A 35 12.80 -11.92 3.33
C LEU A 35 12.97 -13.42 3.02
N GLY A 36 13.45 -13.73 1.82
CA GLY A 36 13.91 -15.08 1.48
C GLY A 36 15.42 -15.18 1.63
N LEU A 37 15.93 -16.17 2.37
CA LEU A 37 17.37 -16.47 2.45
C LEU A 37 17.95 -16.67 1.03
N LEU A 38 17.30 -17.47 0.20
CA LEU A 38 17.69 -17.68 -1.21
C LEU A 38 17.57 -16.41 -2.06
N ASN A 39 16.52 -15.60 -1.86
CA ASN A 39 16.35 -14.33 -2.59
C ASN A 39 17.47 -13.34 -2.24
N THR A 40 17.94 -13.32 -1.00
CA THR A 40 19.01 -12.41 -0.57
C THR A 40 20.35 -12.70 -1.28
N PHE A 41 20.60 -13.96 -1.66
CA PHE A 41 21.82 -14.37 -2.36
C PHE A 41 21.67 -14.34 -3.89
N LEU A 42 20.50 -14.69 -4.44
CA LEU A 42 20.30 -14.86 -5.88
C LEU A 42 19.65 -13.64 -6.56
N ASN A 43 18.88 -12.85 -5.81
CA ASN A 43 18.21 -11.66 -6.34
C ASN A 43 18.10 -10.58 -5.24
N PRO A 44 19.17 -9.81 -5.01
CA PRO A 44 19.17 -8.72 -4.01
C PRO A 44 18.05 -7.70 -4.26
N ALA A 45 17.63 -7.55 -5.52
CA ALA A 45 16.51 -6.70 -5.92
C ALA A 45 15.12 -7.28 -5.56
N GLY A 46 15.04 -8.48 -4.98
CA GLY A 46 13.81 -9.07 -4.46
C GLY A 46 13.49 -8.69 -3.00
N ASN A 47 14.42 -8.01 -2.31
CA ASN A 47 14.30 -7.65 -0.89
C ASN A 47 13.70 -6.26 -0.65
N PHE A 48 12.98 -5.69 -1.62
CA PHE A 48 12.31 -4.41 -1.40
C PHE A 48 11.01 -4.60 -0.62
N LYS A 49 10.73 -3.62 0.25
CA LYS A 49 9.38 -3.44 0.78
C LYS A 49 8.48 -2.99 -0.35
N LYS A 50 7.27 -3.54 -0.36
CA LYS A 50 6.18 -3.15 -1.25
C LYS A 50 5.13 -2.42 -0.42
N MET A 51 4.47 -1.45 -1.02
CA MET A 51 3.33 -0.75 -0.44
C MET A 51 2.16 -0.86 -1.42
N PHE A 52 0.99 -1.17 -0.88
CA PHE A 52 -0.28 -1.25 -1.59
C PHE A 52 -1.24 -0.29 -0.92
N ILE A 53 -1.96 0.50 -1.71
CA ILE A 53 -2.95 1.46 -1.22
C ILE A 53 -4.24 1.21 -2.01
N ALA A 54 -5.32 0.90 -1.30
CA ALA A 54 -6.63 0.76 -1.92
C ALA A 54 -7.22 2.16 -2.20
N VAL A 55 -7.60 2.37 -3.45
CA VAL A 55 -8.20 3.60 -3.98
C VAL A 55 -9.46 3.24 -4.75
N GLU A 56 -10.40 4.15 -4.92
CA GLU A 56 -11.55 3.90 -5.80
C GLU A 56 -11.11 3.50 -7.22
N LEU A 57 -12.01 2.88 -7.98
CA LEU A 57 -11.73 2.57 -9.38
C LEU A 57 -11.48 3.86 -10.17
N LEU A 58 -10.26 4.02 -10.66
CA LEU A 58 -9.84 5.23 -11.36
C LEU A 58 -10.28 5.21 -12.82
N THR A 59 -10.57 6.38 -13.38
CA THR A 59 -10.67 6.53 -14.83
C THR A 59 -9.30 6.36 -15.49
N GLU A 60 -9.26 6.12 -16.80
CA GLU A 60 -8.00 6.05 -17.56
C GLU A 60 -7.17 7.35 -17.44
N GLU A 61 -7.86 8.50 -17.40
CA GLU A 61 -7.22 9.81 -17.23
C GLU A 61 -6.59 9.93 -15.82
N GLN A 62 -7.35 9.61 -14.76
CA GLN A 62 -6.83 9.63 -13.39
C GLN A 62 -5.67 8.65 -13.21
N THR A 63 -5.76 7.47 -13.81
CA THR A 63 -4.70 6.45 -13.80
C THR A 63 -3.43 7.00 -14.45
N SER A 64 -3.56 7.60 -15.63
CA SER A 64 -2.43 8.18 -16.37
C SER A 64 -1.76 9.31 -15.59
N LYS A 65 -2.56 10.23 -15.02
CA LYS A 65 -2.04 11.34 -14.20
C LYS A 65 -1.36 10.85 -12.93
N LEU A 66 -1.93 9.85 -12.24
CA LEU A 66 -1.33 9.27 -11.05
C LEU A 66 0.00 8.59 -11.38
N ILE A 67 0.07 7.82 -12.48
CA ILE A 67 1.33 7.21 -12.94
C ILE A 67 2.38 8.29 -13.26
N GLU A 68 1.99 9.37 -13.94
CA GLU A 68 2.87 10.50 -14.23
C GLU A 68 3.38 11.15 -12.93
N PHE A 69 2.48 11.42 -11.98
CA PHE A 69 2.84 11.96 -10.68
C PHE A 69 3.85 11.09 -9.93
N LEU A 70 3.62 9.76 -9.88
CA LEU A 70 4.54 8.82 -9.26
C LEU A 70 5.92 8.87 -9.93
N ASN A 71 5.96 8.95 -11.26
CA ASN A 71 7.20 9.01 -12.03
C ASN A 71 7.97 10.31 -11.80
N GLN A 72 7.29 11.44 -11.68
CA GLN A 72 7.90 12.75 -11.44
C GLN A 72 8.39 12.91 -9.99
N ASN A 73 7.75 12.22 -9.02
CA ASN A 73 8.00 12.40 -7.58
C ASN A 73 8.66 11.18 -6.90
N ARG A 74 9.32 10.29 -7.67
CA ARG A 74 9.87 9.03 -7.13
C ARG A 74 10.82 9.23 -5.95
N LYS A 75 11.63 10.30 -5.97
CA LYS A 75 12.62 10.58 -4.91
C LYS A 75 11.94 11.02 -3.62
N GLU A 76 10.96 11.91 -3.73
CA GLU A 76 10.17 12.48 -2.65
C GLU A 76 9.27 11.42 -2.02
N LEU A 77 8.73 10.50 -2.84
CA LEU A 77 7.94 9.36 -2.40
C LEU A 77 8.80 8.20 -1.85
N PHE A 78 10.13 8.26 -2.00
CA PHE A 78 11.05 7.18 -1.66
C PHE A 78 10.70 5.85 -2.34
N ILE A 79 10.31 5.88 -3.61
CA ILE A 79 9.95 4.70 -4.39
C ILE A 79 10.92 4.47 -5.54
N ARG A 80 11.10 3.20 -5.91
CA ARG A 80 11.82 2.79 -7.12
C ARG A 80 10.91 2.84 -8.33
N GLU A 81 9.70 2.32 -8.16
CA GLU A 81 8.65 2.22 -9.17
C GLU A 81 7.28 2.19 -8.49
N GLY A 82 6.25 2.54 -9.24
CA GLY A 82 4.86 2.42 -8.85
C GLY A 82 3.98 2.22 -10.08
N ASN A 83 2.84 1.59 -9.86
CA ASN A 83 1.83 1.34 -10.89
C ASN A 83 0.45 1.28 -10.23
N VAL A 84 -0.61 1.47 -11.01
CA VAL A 84 -1.98 1.29 -10.57
C VAL A 84 -2.58 0.14 -11.36
N GLN A 85 -3.22 -0.79 -10.65
CA GLN A 85 -4.01 -1.85 -11.24
C GLN A 85 -5.35 -1.90 -10.53
N ASP A 86 -6.43 -1.79 -11.29
CA ASP A 86 -7.80 -1.73 -10.78
C ASP A 86 -7.94 -0.64 -9.69
N SER A 87 -8.34 -1.02 -8.48
CA SER A 87 -8.49 -0.16 -7.30
C SER A 87 -7.26 -0.17 -6.39
N VAL A 88 -6.07 -0.52 -6.90
CA VAL A 88 -4.86 -0.66 -6.09
C VAL A 88 -3.68 0.10 -6.70
N LEU A 89 -3.19 1.09 -5.94
CA LEU A 89 -1.87 1.66 -6.15
C LEU A 89 -0.82 0.72 -5.54
N PHE A 90 0.07 0.20 -6.39
CA PHE A 90 1.26 -0.56 -6.01
C PHE A 90 2.52 0.31 -6.08
N MET A 91 3.38 0.21 -5.07
CA MET A 91 4.68 0.87 -5.05
C MET A 91 5.77 -0.04 -4.51
N MET A 92 6.94 -0.01 -5.14
CA MET A 92 8.15 -0.62 -4.60
C MET A 92 8.98 0.46 -3.90
N ILE A 93 9.17 0.29 -2.59
CA ILE A 93 9.89 1.25 -1.75
C ILE A 93 11.39 1.17 -2.04
N ASN A 94 12.02 2.33 -2.25
CA ASN A 94 13.46 2.44 -2.31
C ASN A 94 14.03 2.42 -0.88
N GLU A 95 14.65 1.30 -0.51
CA GLU A 95 15.37 1.13 0.77
C GLU A 95 16.90 1.25 0.65
N ASP A 96 17.42 2.06 -0.28
CA ASP A 96 18.85 2.39 -0.36
C ASP A 96 19.42 2.72 1.02
N LEU A 97 20.46 1.98 1.46
CA LEU A 97 21.34 2.07 2.67
C LEU A 97 20.70 2.39 4.05
N ARG A 98 19.57 3.10 4.09
CA ARG A 98 18.80 3.55 5.24
C ARG A 98 17.42 2.92 5.14
N SER A 99 17.00 2.37 6.25
CA SER A 99 15.67 1.81 6.38
C SER A 99 14.54 2.81 6.18
N TYR A 100 13.43 2.31 5.64
CA TYR A 100 12.14 2.99 5.71
C TYR A 100 11.67 3.13 7.17
N SER A 101 11.38 4.37 7.58
CA SER A 101 11.00 4.76 8.94
C SER A 101 9.60 5.39 8.96
N VAL A 102 9.02 5.57 10.14
CA VAL A 102 7.74 6.28 10.32
C VAL A 102 7.75 7.65 9.66
N LYS A 103 8.84 8.41 9.83
CA LYS A 103 8.97 9.74 9.19
C LYS A 103 8.85 9.66 7.67
N ARG A 104 9.53 8.68 7.03
CA ARG A 104 9.45 8.49 5.58
C ARG A 104 8.08 8.02 5.15
N TYR A 105 7.48 7.10 5.91
CA TYR A 105 6.11 6.65 5.68
C TYR A 105 5.13 7.82 5.68
N ASN A 106 5.16 8.65 6.72
CA ASN A 106 4.27 9.82 6.82
C ASN A 106 4.51 10.80 5.66
N GLN A 107 5.76 11.08 5.30
CA GLN A 107 6.08 11.96 4.16
C GLN A 107 5.53 11.41 2.83
N THR A 108 5.70 10.10 2.57
CA THR A 108 5.15 9.44 1.38
C THR A 108 3.61 9.54 1.38
N MET A 109 2.97 9.20 2.49
CA MET A 109 1.50 9.21 2.59
C MET A 109 0.89 10.61 2.53
N GLU A 110 1.50 11.61 3.18
CA GLU A 110 1.07 13.01 3.11
C GLU A 110 1.10 13.52 1.66
N LEU A 111 2.18 13.23 0.93
CA LEU A 111 2.33 13.63 -0.46
C LEU A 111 1.31 12.96 -1.38
N LEU A 112 1.07 11.65 -1.19
CA LEU A 112 0.07 10.89 -1.95
C LEU A 112 -1.35 11.37 -1.65
N VAL A 113 -1.72 11.49 -0.38
CA VAL A 113 -3.07 11.90 0.02
C VAL A 113 -3.37 13.34 -0.42
N LYS A 114 -2.37 14.24 -0.36
CA LYS A 114 -2.52 15.58 -0.93
C LYS A 114 -2.82 15.54 -2.42
N TYR A 115 -2.11 14.69 -3.16
CA TYR A 115 -2.36 14.50 -4.59
C TYR A 115 -3.75 13.90 -4.85
N PHE A 116 -4.12 12.83 -4.13
CA PHE A 116 -5.44 12.19 -4.24
C PHE A 116 -6.58 13.18 -4.03
N LYS A 117 -6.51 13.99 -2.96
CA LYS A 117 -7.50 15.04 -2.70
C LYS A 117 -7.58 16.08 -3.81
N THR A 118 -6.47 16.40 -4.46
CA THR A 118 -6.41 17.39 -5.55
C THR A 118 -7.05 16.83 -6.82
N GLU A 119 -6.82 15.56 -7.13
CA GLU A 119 -7.38 14.87 -8.31
C GLU A 119 -8.75 14.21 -8.05
N GLY A 120 -9.31 14.41 -6.85
CA GLY A 120 -10.60 13.85 -6.44
C GLY A 120 -10.62 12.33 -6.31
N ILE A 121 -9.46 11.68 -6.14
CA ILE A 121 -9.33 10.25 -5.89
C ILE A 121 -9.73 9.98 -4.44
N LYS A 122 -10.66 9.05 -4.22
CA LYS A 122 -11.17 8.67 -2.90
C LYS A 122 -10.61 7.33 -2.44
N PRO A 123 -10.66 7.04 -1.13
CA PRO A 123 -10.43 5.69 -0.63
C PRO A 123 -11.42 4.69 -1.23
N GLU A 124 -11.02 3.42 -1.33
CA GLU A 124 -11.94 2.34 -1.66
C GLU A 124 -12.81 2.00 -0.44
N TYR A 125 -14.12 1.97 -0.64
CA TYR A 125 -15.11 1.67 0.40
C TYR A 125 -15.98 0.45 0.08
N ARG A 126 -15.77 -0.17 -1.08
CA ARG A 126 -16.52 -1.34 -1.52
C ARG A 126 -15.85 -2.63 -1.05
N CYS A 127 -16.67 -3.61 -0.72
CA CYS A 127 -16.22 -4.93 -0.32
C CYS A 127 -15.48 -5.61 -1.48
N ALA A 128 -14.27 -6.10 -1.25
CA ALA A 128 -13.47 -6.79 -2.26
C ALA A 128 -14.11 -8.09 -2.81
N PHE A 129 -15.13 -8.63 -2.13
CA PHE A 129 -15.80 -9.86 -2.54
C PHE A 129 -17.12 -9.61 -3.28
N CYS A 130 -17.97 -8.69 -2.82
CA CYS A 130 -19.29 -8.45 -3.41
C CYS A 130 -19.44 -7.10 -4.13
N GLY A 131 -18.51 -6.17 -3.95
CA GLY A 131 -18.54 -4.85 -4.57
C GLY A 131 -19.51 -3.84 -3.93
N GLU A 132 -20.22 -4.22 -2.87
CA GLU A 132 -21.15 -3.33 -2.15
C GLU A 132 -20.42 -2.47 -1.11
N GLU A 133 -20.96 -1.29 -0.82
CA GLU A 133 -20.46 -0.38 0.21
C GLU A 133 -20.83 -0.85 1.64
N GLY A 134 -20.47 -0.06 2.67
CA GLY A 134 -20.81 -0.36 4.06
C GLY A 134 -19.89 -1.39 4.72
N VAL A 135 -18.64 -1.45 4.25
CA VAL A 135 -17.58 -2.28 4.82
C VAL A 135 -17.22 -1.82 6.23
N ASN A 136 -17.03 -2.78 7.14
CA ASN A 136 -16.60 -2.57 8.51
C ASN A 136 -15.44 -3.50 8.91
N HIS A 137 -14.94 -4.26 7.94
CA HIS A 137 -13.90 -5.25 8.12
C HIS A 137 -12.77 -5.03 7.11
N ILE A 138 -11.60 -5.56 7.44
CA ILE A 138 -10.44 -5.58 6.56
C ILE A 138 -10.01 -7.03 6.42
N SER A 139 -10.13 -7.58 5.22
CA SER A 139 -9.66 -8.94 4.90
C SER A 139 -8.31 -8.87 4.18
N ILE A 140 -7.50 -9.92 4.33
CA ILE A 140 -6.20 -10.04 3.67
C ILE A 140 -6.34 -11.01 2.49
N MET A 141 -6.20 -10.50 1.26
CA MET A 141 -6.22 -11.29 0.03
C MET A 141 -4.89 -11.12 -0.69
N ASN A 142 -4.19 -12.23 -0.97
CA ASN A 142 -2.88 -12.21 -1.64
C ASN A 142 -1.86 -11.25 -1.00
N ASP A 143 -1.79 -11.24 0.33
CA ASP A 143 -0.93 -10.35 1.13
C ASP A 143 -1.25 -8.84 1.01
N VAL A 144 -2.46 -8.48 0.56
CA VAL A 144 -2.97 -7.11 0.49
C VAL A 144 -4.24 -6.99 1.33
N ALA A 145 -4.33 -5.98 2.17
CA ALA A 145 -5.49 -5.70 3.00
C ALA A 145 -6.52 -4.88 2.21
N PHE A 146 -7.74 -5.39 2.14
CA PHE A 146 -8.85 -4.76 1.45
C PHE A 146 -10.06 -4.56 2.37
N PRO A 147 -10.85 -3.50 2.13
CA PRO A 147 -12.16 -3.38 2.74
C PRO A 147 -13.07 -4.56 2.38
N SER A 148 -13.77 -5.09 3.37
CA SER A 148 -14.70 -6.22 3.19
C SER A 148 -15.85 -6.18 4.20
N HIS A 149 -16.90 -6.96 3.90
CA HIS A 149 -17.85 -7.41 4.92
C HIS A 149 -17.32 -8.71 5.53
N LYS A 150 -17.39 -8.82 6.86
CA LYS A 150 -16.96 -10.02 7.59
C LYS A 150 -17.64 -11.30 7.05
N GLU A 151 -18.93 -11.23 6.76
CA GLU A 151 -19.71 -12.35 6.24
C GLU A 151 -19.27 -12.80 4.84
N CYS A 152 -18.72 -11.90 4.03
CA CYS A 152 -18.21 -12.24 2.71
C CYS A 152 -16.89 -13.01 2.80
N GLU A 153 -16.01 -12.64 3.73
CA GLU A 153 -14.76 -13.36 3.97
C GLU A 153 -15.00 -14.78 4.47
N GLU A 154 -15.98 -14.97 5.36
CA GLU A 154 -16.32 -16.30 5.91
C GLU A 154 -16.87 -17.27 4.83
N LYS A 155 -17.32 -16.74 3.68
CA LYS A 155 -17.90 -17.53 2.57
C LYS A 155 -16.92 -17.78 1.41
N ALA A 156 -15.75 -17.14 1.42
CA ALA A 156 -14.74 -17.21 0.35
C ALA A 156 -13.79 -18.40 0.54
#